data_AF-A0A935PCQ7-F1
#
_entry.id   AF-A0A935PCQ7-F1
#
_cell.length_a   1.000
_cell.length_b   1.000
_cell.length_c   1.000
_cell.angle_alpha   90.00
_cell.angle_beta   90.00
_cell.angle_gamma   90.00
#
_symmetry.space_group_name_H-M   'P 1'
#
loop_
_entity.id
_entity.type
_entity.pdbx_description
1 polymer ?
#
loop_
_entity_poly.entity_id
_entity_poly.type
_entity_poly.pdbx_seq_one_letter_code
_entity_poly.pdbx_strand_id
1 'polypeptide(L)' 'MIYDEEQDKIQLNICLPRYYRGKLRRIAAERMVEDPDKVESAASVGAEIIREYLDEHKKKHNKEKKED' A
#
# COMPACT_ATOMS: atom_id res chain seq x y z
N MET A 1 6.83 -28.73 6.05
CA MET A 1 7.15 -27.30 6.24
C MET A 1 5.92 -26.68 6.86
N ILE A 2 6.01 -26.35 8.14
CA ILE A 2 4.99 -25.57 8.84
C ILE A 2 5.26 -24.14 8.39
N TYR A 3 4.38 -23.56 7.59
CA TYR A 3 4.47 -22.14 7.24
C TYR A 3 3.97 -21.39 8.48
N ASP A 4 4.87 -20.67 9.15
CA ASP A 4 4.49 -19.68 10.15
C ASP A 4 3.65 -18.61 9.44
N GLU A 5 2.41 -18.39 9.91
CA GLU A 5 1.51 -17.34 9.39
C GLU A 5 2.12 -15.92 9.52
N GLU A 6 3.20 -15.75 10.30
CA GLU A 6 3.97 -14.49 10.37
C GLU A 6 4.86 -14.22 9.13
N GLN A 7 5.08 -15.21 8.25
CA GLN A 7 6.01 -15.09 7.12
C GLN A 7 5.38 -14.57 5.81
N ASP A 8 4.10 -14.21 5.80
CA ASP A 8 3.41 -13.82 4.55
C ASP A 8 3.65 -12.36 4.13
N LYS A 9 4.83 -11.81 4.47
CA LYS A 9 5.26 -10.47 4.05
C LYS A 9 6.40 -10.59 3.05
N ILE A 10 6.10 -10.23 1.80
CA ILE A 10 7.10 -10.11 0.75
C ILE A 10 7.59 -8.66 0.63
N GLN A 11 8.89 -8.49 0.37
CA GLN A 11 9.43 -7.18 0.01
C GLN A 11 9.35 -6.99 -1.51
N LEU A 12 8.68 -5.92 -1.93
CA LEU A 12 8.62 -5.52 -3.33
C LEU A 12 9.50 -4.30 -3.58
N ASN A 13 10.40 -4.40 -4.56
CA ASN A 13 11.19 -3.26 -5.04
C ASN A 13 10.53 -2.67 -6.28
N ILE A 14 10.06 -1.42 -6.19
CA ILE A 14 9.43 -0.70 -7.29
C ILE A 14 10.27 0.50 -7.71
N CYS A 15 10.39 0.72 -9.02
CA CYS A 15 11.05 1.88 -9.57
C CYS A 15 10.02 2.95 -9.89
N LEU A 16 10.12 4.11 -9.24
CA LEU A 16 9.23 5.25 -9.44
C LEU A 16 10.05 6.49 -9.80
N PRO A 17 9.54 7.37 -10.68
CA PRO A 17 10.14 8.68 -10.89
C PRO A 17 10.31 9.44 -9.57
N ARG A 18 11.40 10.21 -9.46
CA ARG A 18 11.79 10.95 -8.23
C ARG A 18 10.65 11.80 -7.67
N TYR A 19 9.84 12.39 -8.54
CA TYR A 19 8.67 13.17 -8.17
C TYR A 19 7.68 12.40 -7.30
N TYR A 20 7.33 11.17 -7.68
CA TYR A 20 6.38 10.34 -6.93
C TYR A 20 6.95 9.87 -5.59
N ARG A 21 8.25 9.50 -5.55
CA ARG A 21 8.94 9.23 -4.29
C ARG A 21 8.87 10.43 -3.34
N GLY A 22 9.03 11.65 -3.88
CA GLY A 22 8.90 12.90 -3.13
C GLY A 22 7.49 13.08 -2.56
N LYS A 23 6.45 12.82 -3.37
CA LYS A 23 5.05 12.85 -2.92
C LYS A 23 4.78 11.88 -1.77
N LEU A 24 5.19 10.61 -1.91
CA LEU A 24 4.98 9.60 -0.87
C LEU A 24 5.63 10.00 0.45
N ARG A 25 6.82 10.60 0.41
CA ARG A 25 7.49 11.12 1.61
C ARG A 25 6.76 12.28 2.24
N ARG A 26 6.23 13.19 1.42
CA ARG A 26 5.46 14.33 1.91
C ARG A 26 4.19 13.87 2.63
N ILE A 27 3.46 12.93 2.03
CA ILE A 27 2.26 12.34 2.65
C ILE A 27 2.61 11.66 3.97
N ALA A 28 3.70 10.89 4.00
CA ALA A 28 4.16 10.26 5.23
C ALA A 28 4.46 11.30 6.33
N ALA A 29 5.17 12.38 5.99
CA ALA A 29 5.48 13.46 6.92
C ALA A 29 4.22 14.19 7.42
N GLU A 30 3.26 14.47 6.54
CA GLU A 30 1.98 15.10 6.89
C GLU A 30 1.21 14.22 7.90
N ARG A 31 1.13 12.90 7.66
CA ARG A 31 0.47 11.94 8.58
C ARG A 31 1.15 11.85 9.94
N MET A 32 2.50 11.92 9.99
CA MET A 32 3.25 11.92 11.25
C MET A 32 3.06 13.20 12.06
N VAL A 33 2.74 14.32 11.39
CA VAL A 33 2.42 15.58 12.08
C VAL A 33 1.02 15.52 12.68
N GLU A 34 0.07 14.91 11.97
CA GLU A 34 -1.31 14.72 12.43
C GLU A 34 -1.42 13.69 13.57
N ASP A 35 -0.64 12.61 13.49
CA ASP A 35 -0.56 11.56 14.50
C ASP A 35 0.91 11.23 14.81
N PRO A 36 1.49 11.85 15.85
CA PRO A 36 2.90 11.69 16.21
C PRO A 36 3.27 10.25 16.63
N ASP A 37 2.29 9.46 17.08
CA ASP A 37 2.53 8.07 17.51
C ASP A 37 2.62 7.11 16.31
N LYS A 38 2.22 7.56 15.12
CA LYS A 38 2.24 6.75 13.91
C LYS A 38 3.56 6.93 13.15
N VAL A 39 4.34 5.86 13.04
CA VAL A 39 5.56 5.84 12.21
C VAL A 39 5.20 5.54 10.76
N GLU A 40 5.15 6.57 9.92
CA GLU A 40 4.88 6.46 8.49
C GLU A 40 6.15 6.68 7.65
N SER A 41 6.24 5.98 6.52
CA SER A 41 7.32 6.11 5.55
C SER A 41 6.75 6.14 4.14
N ALA A 42 7.57 6.53 3.16
CA ALA A 42 7.17 6.42 1.76
C ALA A 42 6.82 4.98 1.36
N ALA A 43 7.43 3.98 2.01
CA ALA A 43 7.15 2.58 1.75
C ALA A 43 5.79 2.13 2.32
N SER A 44 5.44 2.55 3.55
CA SER A 44 4.14 2.23 4.15
C SER A 44 3.00 2.90 3.40
N VAL A 45 3.16 4.18 3.05
CA VAL A 45 2.19 4.91 2.20
C VAL A 45 2.06 4.25 0.83
N GLY A 46 3.18 3.85 0.21
CA GLY A 46 3.14 3.15 -1.08
C GLY A 46 2.43 1.79 -1.00
N ALA A 47 2.68 1.01 0.05
CA ALA A 47 2.04 -0.29 0.27
C ALA A 47 0.53 -0.15 0.53
N GLU A 48 0.10 0.89 1.24
CA GLU A 48 -1.31 1.22 1.45
C GLU A 48 -2.02 1.50 0.12
N ILE A 49 -1.47 2.39 -0.71
CA ILE A 49 -2.03 2.74 -2.02
C ILE A 49 -2.16 1.49 -2.91
N ILE A 50 -1.14 0.63 -2.94
CA ILE A 50 -1.17 -0.60 -3.74
C ILE A 50 -2.28 -1.54 -3.23
N ARG A 51 -2.39 -1.73 -1.92
CA ARG A 51 -3.40 -2.60 -1.30
C ARG A 51 -4.82 -2.10 -1.58
N GLU A 52 -5.06 -0.80 -1.40
CA GLU A 52 -6.36 -0.18 -1.70
C GLU A 52 -6.75 -0.36 -3.16
N TYR A 53 -5.80 -0.10 -4.08
CA TYR A 53 -6.03 -0.29 -5.50
C TYR A 53 -6.39 -1.75 -5.86
N LEU A 54 -5.68 -2.73 -5.30
CA LEU A 54 -5.95 -4.15 -5.52
C LEU A 54 -7.31 -4.56 -4.96
N ASP A 55 -7.68 -4.08 -3.77
CA ASP A 55 -8.98 -4.35 -3.15
C ASP A 55 -10.13 -3.75 -3.98
N GLU A 56 -9.96 -2.54 -4.50
CA GLU A 56 -10.93 -1.91 -5.40
C GLU A 56 -11.07 -2.67 -6.71
N HIS A 57 -9.95 -3.10 -7.31
CA HIS A 57 -9.96 -3.85 -8.56
C HIS A 57 -10.66 -5.21 -8.39
N LYS A 58 -10.40 -5.90 -7.27
CA LYS A 58 -11.10 -7.14 -6.92
C LYS A 58 -12.61 -6.94 -6.78
N LYS A 59 -13.05 -5.84 -6.14
CA LYS A 59 -14.47 -5.50 -5.99
C LYS A 59 -15.15 -5.22 -7.33
N LYS A 60 -14.50 -4.52 -8.26
CA LYS A 60 -15.03 -4.24 -9.61
C LYS A 60 -15.17 -5.52 -10.44
N HIS A 61 -14.12 -6.32 -10.49
CA HIS A 61 -14.11 -7.57 -11.25
C HIS A 61 -15.11 -8.62 -10.72
N ASN A 62 -15.37 -8.64 -9.40
CA ASN A 62 -16.40 -9.50 -8.81
C ASN A 62 -17.84 -9.00 -9.02
N LYS A 63 -18.05 -7.71 -9.33
CA LYS A 63 -19.36 -7.19 -9.71
C LYS A 63 -19.69 -7.54 -11.16
N GLU A 64 -18.72 -7.41 -12.05
CA GLU A 64 -18.88 -7.77 -13.47
C GLU A 64 -19.20 -9.27 -13.65
N LYS A 65 -18.62 -10.16 -12.83
CA LYS A 65 -18.94 -11.60 -12.85
C LYS A 65 -20.30 -12.01 -12.28
N LYS A 66 -21.05 -11.11 -11.65
CA LYS A 66 -22.38 -11.40 -11.08
C LYS A 66 -23.53 -10.93 -11.97
N GLU A 67 -23.22 -10.26 -13.08
CA GLU A 67 -24.19 -9.76 -14.04
C GLU A 67 -24.24 -10.61 -15.33
N ASP A 68 -23.45 -11.70 -15.41
CA ASP A 68 -23.54 -12.78 -16.40
C ASP A 68 -24.17 -14.05 -15.83
#